data_AF-A0A9E2AAQ1-F1
#
_entry.id   AF-A0A9E2AAQ1-F1
#
_cell.length_a   1.000
_cell.length_b   1.000
_cell.length_c   1.000
_cell.angle_alpha   90.00
_cell.angle_beta   90.00
_cell.angle_gamma   90.00
#
_symmetry.space_group_name_H-M   'P 1'
#
loop_
_entity.id
_entity.type
_entity.pdbx_description
1 polymer ?
#
loop_
_entity_poly.entity_id
_entity_poly.type
_entity_poly.pdbx_seq_one_letter_code
_entity_poly.pdbx_strand_id
1 'polypeptide(L)'
;GARGFTHIAQEQYADALEWTDRAARAPGAHVFMAMLAAAAQALAGEKARAAAWAADVRERGPGLRSEDFFRGYPVQAEPMRTLIAAALQQLGF
;
A
#
# COMPACT_ATOMS: atom_id res chain seq x y z
N GLY A 1 -14.87 -17.72 19.37
CA GLY A 1 -14.22 -17.80 18.05
C GLY A 1 -13.66 -16.46 17.60
N ALA A 2 -12.78 -15.84 18.39
CA ALA A 2 -12.20 -14.51 18.11
C ALA A 2 -10.65 -14.56 18.08
N ARG A 3 -10.09 -15.63 17.52
CA ARG A 3 -8.63 -15.83 17.38
C ARG A 3 -8.18 -16.10 15.93
N GLY A 4 -9.12 -16.26 15.00
CA GLY A 4 -8.82 -16.57 13.59
C GLY A 4 -8.59 -15.36 12.68
N PHE A 5 -9.05 -14.16 13.08
CA PHE A 5 -8.96 -12.98 12.20
C PHE A 5 -7.61 -12.27 12.27
N THR A 6 -6.86 -12.41 13.36
CA THR A 6 -5.59 -11.69 13.52
C THR A 6 -4.45 -12.31 12.68
N HIS A 7 -4.51 -13.61 12.39
CA HIS A 7 -3.51 -14.30 11.55
C HIS A 7 -3.72 -14.08 10.06
N ILE A 8 -4.98 -13.95 9.61
CA ILE A 8 -5.30 -13.76 8.18
C ILE A 8 -4.73 -12.45 7.66
N ALA A 9 -4.79 -11.37 8.47
CA ALA A 9 -4.27 -10.09 8.05
C ALA A 9 -2.75 -10.15 7.80
N GLN A 10 -1.97 -10.71 8.75
CA GLN A 10 -0.51 -10.79 8.65
C GLN A 10 -0.03 -11.67 7.49
N GLU A 11 -0.66 -12.82 7.25
CA GLU A 11 -0.30 -13.72 6.14
C GLU A 11 -0.69 -13.11 4.78
N GLN A 12 -1.85 -12.44 4.69
CA GLN A 12 -2.25 -11.75 3.47
C GLN A 12 -1.38 -10.53 3.17
N TYR A 13 -0.88 -9.82 4.19
CA TYR A 13 0.04 -8.71 3.96
C TYR A 13 1.38 -9.21 3.42
N ALA A 14 1.93 -10.31 3.92
CA ALA A 14 3.19 -10.86 3.42
C ALA A 14 3.10 -11.27 1.93
N ASP A 15 2.04 -11.97 1.56
CA ASP A 15 1.78 -12.36 0.17
C ASP A 15 1.49 -11.13 -0.71
N ALA A 16 0.73 -10.16 -0.19
CA ALA A 16 0.49 -8.90 -0.88
C ALA A 16 1.78 -8.10 -1.06
N LEU A 17 2.71 -8.08 -0.10
CA LEU A 17 3.98 -7.36 -0.20
C LEU A 17 4.81 -7.89 -1.37
N GLU A 18 4.95 -9.22 -1.49
CA GLU A 18 5.72 -9.82 -2.57
C GLU A 18 5.06 -9.57 -3.93
N TRP A 19 3.73 -9.68 -4.00
CA TRP A 19 2.98 -9.44 -5.23
C TRP A 19 3.04 -7.96 -5.65
N THR A 20 2.97 -7.03 -4.69
CA THR A 20 2.99 -5.59 -4.97
C THR A 20 4.39 -5.09 -5.30
N ASP A 21 5.43 -5.58 -4.62
CA ASP A 21 6.83 -5.26 -4.95
C ASP A 21 7.19 -5.73 -6.37
N ARG A 22 6.72 -6.92 -6.78
CA ARG A 22 6.93 -7.43 -8.14
C ARG A 22 6.11 -6.64 -9.16
N ALA A 23 4.84 -6.34 -8.85
CA ALA A 23 3.96 -5.59 -9.74
C ALA A 23 4.42 -4.14 -9.95
N ALA A 24 4.94 -3.48 -8.91
CA ALA A 24 5.48 -2.11 -9.00
C ALA A 24 6.77 -2.02 -9.82
N ARG A 25 7.50 -3.13 -9.99
CA ARG A 25 8.74 -3.21 -10.80
C ARG A 25 8.51 -3.51 -12.28
N ALA A 26 7.28 -3.84 -12.69
CA ALA A 26 6.99 -4.12 -14.09
C ALA A 26 7.09 -2.83 -14.94
N PRO A 27 7.74 -2.87 -16.12
CA PRO A 27 7.78 -1.71 -17.02
C PRO A 27 6.36 -1.39 -17.51
N GLY A 28 5.87 -0.18 -17.19
CA GLY A 28 4.47 0.23 -17.40
C GLY A 28 3.60 0.19 -16.14
N ALA A 29 4.13 -0.28 -15.00
CA ALA A 29 3.42 -0.33 -13.73
C ALA A 29 2.90 1.05 -13.33
N HIS A 30 1.59 1.15 -13.28
CA HIS A 30 0.86 2.35 -12.90
C HIS A 30 1.31 2.79 -11.51
N VAL A 31 1.60 4.07 -11.35
CA VAL A 31 2.10 4.71 -10.11
C VAL A 31 1.28 4.35 -8.85
N PHE A 32 0.01 3.97 -9.02
CA PHE A 32 -0.85 3.43 -7.97
C PHE A 32 -0.35 2.11 -7.36
N MET A 33 0.34 1.25 -8.13
CA MET A 33 0.93 0.01 -7.60
C MET A 33 2.13 0.31 -6.69
N ALA A 34 2.96 1.31 -7.04
CA ALA A 34 4.02 1.78 -6.15
C ALA A 34 3.44 2.40 -4.86
N MET A 35 2.31 3.10 -4.97
CA MET A 35 1.58 3.65 -3.84
C MET A 35 1.01 2.57 -2.91
N LEU A 36 0.45 1.49 -3.48
CA LEU A 36 0.01 0.33 -2.71
C LEU A 36 1.19 -0.40 -2.06
N ALA A 37 2.33 -0.54 -2.75
CA ALA A 37 3.53 -1.13 -2.19
C ALA A 37 4.04 -0.32 -0.98
N ALA A 38 4.03 1.01 -1.08
CA ALA A 38 4.40 1.88 0.03
C ALA A 38 3.48 1.67 1.26
N ALA A 39 2.17 1.63 1.05
CA ALA A 39 1.20 1.37 2.12
C ALA A 39 1.38 -0.02 2.74
N ALA A 40 1.55 -1.06 1.92
CA ALA A 40 1.76 -2.43 2.40
C ALA A 40 3.03 -2.54 3.24
N GLN A 41 4.15 -1.96 2.78
CA GLN A 41 5.42 -1.96 3.52
C GLN A 41 5.29 -1.21 4.85
N ALA A 42 4.54 -0.10 4.88
CA ALA A 42 4.27 0.64 6.12
C ALA A 42 3.43 -0.20 7.10
N LEU A 43 2.42 -0.92 6.63
CA LEU A 43 1.61 -1.84 7.43
C LEU A 43 2.41 -3.05 7.95
N ALA A 44 3.40 -3.50 7.18
CA ALA A 44 4.34 -4.55 7.58
C ALA A 44 5.37 -4.07 8.62
N GLY A 45 5.47 -2.77 8.87
CA GLY A 45 6.47 -2.17 9.76
C GLY A 45 7.80 -1.83 9.07
N GLU A 46 7.94 -2.10 7.77
CA GLU A 46 9.13 -1.87 6.95
C GLU A 46 9.24 -0.41 6.48
N LYS A 47 9.40 0.51 7.43
CA LYS A 47 9.38 1.97 7.20
C LYS A 47 10.37 2.45 6.14
N ALA A 48 11.56 1.85 6.06
CA ALA A 48 12.57 2.23 5.08
C ALA A 48 12.14 1.90 3.65
N ARG A 49 11.57 0.71 3.44
CA ARG A 49 11.05 0.28 2.13
C ARG A 49 9.81 1.07 1.74
N ALA A 50 8.94 1.36 2.71
CA ALA A 50 7.78 2.22 2.52
C ALA A 50 8.17 3.63 2.05
N ALA A 51 9.19 4.24 2.67
CA ALA A 51 9.70 5.55 2.28
C ALA A 51 10.33 5.55 0.88
N ALA A 52 11.05 4.50 0.51
CA ALA A 52 11.64 4.36 -0.83
C ALA A 52 10.56 4.32 -1.92
N TRP A 53 9.51 3.52 -1.71
CA TRP A 53 8.36 3.50 -2.62
C TRP A 53 7.59 4.82 -2.64
N ALA A 54 7.44 5.49 -1.50
CA ALA A 54 6.80 6.78 -1.45
C ALA A 54 7.56 7.86 -2.24
N ALA A 55 8.90 7.81 -2.22
CA ALA A 55 9.73 8.67 -3.04
C ALA A 55 9.54 8.41 -4.55
N ASP A 56 9.52 7.14 -4.97
CA ASP A 56 9.27 6.74 -6.36
C ASP A 56 7.89 7.23 -6.86
N VAL A 57 6.85 7.11 -6.03
CA VAL A 57 5.51 7.65 -6.32
C VAL A 57 5.56 9.16 -6.50
N ARG A 58 6.28 9.89 -5.64
CA ARG A 58 6.39 11.36 -5.73
C ARG A 58 7.19 11.81 -6.95
N GLU A 59 8.20 11.07 -7.37
CA GLU A 59 8.94 11.37 -8.60
C GLU A 59 8.06 11.19 -9.84
N ARG A 60 7.21 10.16 -9.86
CA ARG A 60 6.33 9.84 -11.01
C ARG A 60 5.00 10.59 -10.99
N GLY A 61 4.53 11.01 -9.83
CA GLY A 61 3.21 11.60 -9.63
C GLY A 61 3.18 12.51 -8.39
N PRO A 62 3.81 13.69 -8.44
CA PRO A 62 3.97 14.59 -7.28
C PRO A 62 2.64 15.13 -6.73
N GLY A 63 1.55 15.06 -7.50
CA GLY A 63 0.21 15.49 -7.09
C GLY A 63 -0.71 14.36 -6.62
N LEU A 64 -0.23 13.12 -6.56
CA LEU A 64 -1.06 11.98 -6.18
C LEU A 64 -1.39 12.03 -4.69
N ARG A 65 -2.67 11.90 -4.39
CA ARG A 65 -3.17 11.85 -3.03
C ARG A 65 -3.78 10.49 -2.73
N SER A 66 -3.91 10.20 -1.45
CA SER A 66 -4.59 8.98 -0.98
C SER A 66 -6.02 8.86 -1.56
N GLU A 67 -6.68 9.99 -1.84
CA GLU A 67 -7.98 10.06 -2.53
C GLU A 67 -7.95 9.55 -3.99
N ASP A 68 -6.90 9.88 -4.75
CA ASP A 68 -6.74 9.43 -6.14
C ASP A 68 -6.56 7.92 -6.20
N PHE A 69 -5.86 7.36 -5.21
CA PHE A 69 -5.72 5.92 -5.05
C PHE A 69 -7.08 5.24 -4.88
N PHE A 70 -7.91 5.70 -3.94
CA PHE A 70 -9.24 5.11 -3.71
C PHE A 70 -10.24 5.37 -4.84
N ARG A 71 -10.03 6.43 -5.64
CA ARG A 71 -10.80 6.67 -6.87
C ARG A 71 -10.44 5.65 -7.96
N GLY A 72 -9.16 5.30 -8.10
CA GLY A 72 -8.69 4.30 -9.06
C GLY A 72 -8.95 2.86 -8.62
N TYR A 73 -8.87 2.59 -7.32
CA TYR A 73 -9.07 1.27 -6.71
C TYR A 73 -10.06 1.35 -5.55
N PRO A 74 -11.34 1.02 -5.77
CA PRO A 74 -12.34 1.01 -4.71
C PRO A 74 -12.11 -0.17 -3.76
N VAL A 75 -11.20 0.00 -2.79
CA VAL A 75 -11.04 -0.92 -1.67
C VAL A 75 -12.24 -0.72 -0.73
N GLN A 76 -13.18 -1.65 -0.73
CA GLN A 76 -14.42 -1.59 0.09
C GLN A 76 -14.35 -2.40 1.39
N ALA A 77 -13.32 -3.26 1.53
CA ALA A 77 -13.18 -4.12 2.69
C ALA A 77 -12.61 -3.34 3.89
N GLU A 78 -13.42 -3.16 4.92
CA GLU A 78 -12.96 -2.78 6.26
C GLU A 78 -12.47 -4.02 7.02
N PRO A 79 -11.44 -3.92 7.88
CA PRO A 79 -10.72 -2.70 8.28
C PRO A 79 -9.58 -2.30 7.32
N MET A 80 -9.39 -3.02 6.21
CA MET A 80 -8.23 -2.87 5.33
C MET A 80 -8.16 -1.50 4.65
N ARG A 81 -9.31 -0.94 4.23
CA ARG A 81 -9.38 0.42 3.68
C ARG A 81 -8.91 1.47 4.69
N THR A 82 -9.36 1.41 5.94
CA THR A 82 -8.91 2.32 7.01
C THR A 82 -7.42 2.17 7.30
N LEU A 83 -6.89 0.94 7.31
CA LEU A 83 -5.46 0.68 7.52
C LEU A 83 -4.60 1.25 6.38
N ILE A 84 -5.00 1.04 5.11
CA ILE A 84 -4.30 1.60 3.95
C ILE A 84 -4.37 3.13 3.96
N ALA A 85 -5.52 3.71 4.28
CA ALA A 85 -5.67 5.16 4.37
C ALA A 85 -4.74 5.76 5.43
N ALA A 86 -4.68 5.15 6.63
CA ALA A 86 -3.78 5.57 7.69
C ALA A 86 -2.30 5.46 7.28
N ALA A 87 -1.91 4.36 6.64
CA ALA A 87 -0.55 4.15 6.15
C ALA A 87 -0.14 5.19 5.09
N LEU A 88 -1.02 5.47 4.12
CA LEU A 88 -0.78 6.50 3.10
C LEU A 88 -0.66 7.89 3.72
N GLN A 89 -1.51 8.21 4.69
CA GLN A 89 -1.47 9.48 5.40
C GLN A 89 -0.16 9.64 6.21
N GLN A 90 0.35 8.56 6.82
CA GLN A 90 1.66 8.56 7.49
C GLN A 90 2.84 8.78 6.53
N LEU A 91 2.70 8.34 5.27
CA LEU A 91 3.69 8.58 4.21
C LEU A 91 3.56 9.98 3.58
N GLY A 92 2.50 10.71 3.91
CA GLY A 92 2.24 12.07 3.44
C GLY A 92 1.64 12.13 2.03
N PHE A 93 0.65 11.27 1.76
CA PHE A 93 -0.20 11.28 0.57
C PHE A 93 -1.64 11.73 0.86
#